data_AF-A3J0Q1-F1
#
_entry.id   AF-A3J0Q1-F1
#
_cell.length_a   1.000
_cell.length_b   1.000
_cell.length_c   1.000
_cell.angle_alpha   90.00
_cell.angle_beta   90.00
_cell.angle_gamma   90.00
#
_symmetry.space_group_name_H-M   'P 1'
#
loop_
_entity.id
_entity.type
_entity.pdbx_description
1 polymer ?
#
loop_
_entity_poly.entity_id
_entity_poly.type
_entity_poly.pdbx_seq_one_letter_code
_entity_poly.pdbx_strand_id
1 'polypeptide(L)'
;MNFKLTIIALMFCLALQAQEKKQTETVKIEINSNTKTIYLLGGIASVITKEDLAFAKKYNIQFHDFGCIAPTNFKEYETKNAMVFEYLNKTFGKLWQKEIKPSVLGFEKWLNRK
;
A
#
# COMPACT_ATOMS: atom_id res chain seq x y z
N MET A 1 46.90 -14.40 -30.37
CA MET A 1 45.79 -14.26 -29.41
C MET A 1 44.56 -13.80 -30.18
N ASN A 2 43.50 -14.62 -30.25
CA ASN A 2 42.40 -14.47 -31.21
C ASN A 2 41.43 -13.33 -30.83
N PHE A 3 41.63 -12.16 -31.43
CA PHE A 3 40.90 -10.91 -31.16
C PHE A 3 39.38 -10.99 -31.43
N LYS A 4 38.92 -12.00 -32.18
CA LYS A 4 37.50 -12.21 -32.48
C LYS A 4 36.69 -12.74 -31.29
N LEU A 5 37.33 -13.43 -30.34
CA LEU A 5 36.63 -13.99 -29.17
C LEU A 5 36.33 -12.92 -28.11
N THR A 6 37.16 -11.88 -28.04
CA THR A 6 37.03 -10.79 -27.05
C THR A 6 35.86 -9.84 -27.35
N ILE A 7 35.47 -9.68 -28.62
CA ILE A 7 34.37 -8.77 -29.00
C ILE A 7 33.01 -9.35 -28.62
N ILE A 8 32.83 -10.67 -28.70
CA ILE A 8 31.58 -11.35 -28.36
C ILE A 8 31.33 -11.30 -26.85
N ALA A 9 32.39 -11.36 -26.03
CA ALA A 9 32.30 -11.23 -24.58
C ALA A 9 31.84 -9.82 -24.13
N LEU A 10 32.17 -8.77 -24.90
CA LEU A 10 31.84 -7.38 -24.53
C LEU A 10 30.34 -7.07 -24.73
N MET A 11 29.68 -7.69 -25.71
CA MET A 11 28.26 -7.46 -26.01
C MET A 11 27.30 -8.12 -25.00
N PHE A 12 27.74 -9.18 -24.31
CA PHE A 12 26.91 -9.84 -23.29
C PHE A 12 26.84 -9.07 -21.96
N CYS A 13 27.80 -8.18 -21.69
CA CYS A 13 27.82 -7.38 -20.46
C CYS A 13 26.79 -6.24 -20.45
N LEU A 14 26.44 -5.69 -21.63
CA LEU A 14 25.49 -4.56 -21.70
C LEU A 14 24.04 -4.99 -21.50
N ALA A 15 23.67 -6.22 -21.90
CA ALA A 15 22.32 -6.75 -21.68
C ALA A 15 22.01 -7.07 -20.21
N LEU A 16 23.04 -7.30 -19.38
CA LEU A 16 22.87 -7.58 -17.95
C LEU A 16 22.62 -6.33 -17.09
N GLN A 17 22.84 -5.12 -17.62
CA GLN A 17 22.62 -3.87 -16.87
C GLN A 17 21.20 -3.30 -17.02
N ALA A 18 20.35 -3.91 -17.84
CA ALA A 18 18.92 -3.55 -17.96
C ALA A 18 18.04 -4.41 -17.03
N GLN A 19 18.50 -4.71 -15.82
CA GLN A 19 17.56 -5.08 -14.76
C GLN A 19 16.95 -3.78 -14.24
N GLU A 20 15.65 -3.56 -14.51
CA GLU A 20 14.88 -2.48 -13.90
C GLU A 20 15.13 -2.48 -12.39
N LYS A 21 15.89 -1.49 -11.90
CA LYS A 21 15.87 -1.15 -10.49
C LYS A 21 14.46 -0.68 -10.20
N LYS A 22 13.61 -1.59 -9.71
CA LYS A 22 12.36 -1.26 -9.06
C LYS A 22 12.73 -0.37 -7.88
N GLN A 23 12.75 0.94 -8.11
CA GLN A 23 12.94 1.95 -7.09
C GLN A 23 11.72 1.82 -6.19
N THR A 24 11.83 1.00 -5.16
CA THR A 24 10.94 1.02 -4.01
C THR A 24 11.24 2.35 -3.34
N GLU A 25 10.61 3.42 -3.84
CA GLU A 25 10.57 4.71 -3.16
C GLU A 25 10.03 4.42 -1.77
N THR A 26 10.93 4.40 -0.80
CA THR A 26 10.58 4.26 0.61
C THR A 26 9.97 5.59 1.02
N VAL A 27 8.68 5.76 0.71
CA VAL A 27 7.88 6.88 1.19
C VAL A 27 7.83 6.77 2.71
N LYS A 28 8.73 7.50 3.39
CA LYS A 28 8.72 7.64 4.83
C LYS A 28 7.52 8.52 5.18
N ILE A 29 6.42 7.89 5.59
CA ILE A 29 5.32 8.59 6.26
C ILE A 29 5.81 8.87 7.69
N GLU A 30 5.85 10.14 8.08
CA GLU A 30 6.19 10.53 9.44
C GLU A 30 5.01 10.17 10.35
N ILE A 31 5.17 9.07 11.10
CA ILE A 31 4.13 8.57 12.02
C ILE A 31 4.20 9.39 13.31
N ASN A 32 3.11 10.08 13.65
CA ASN A 32 2.97 10.81 14.90
C ASN A 32 1.67 10.43 15.63
N SER A 33 1.41 11.03 16.80
CA SER A 33 0.24 10.74 17.62
C SER A 33 -1.11 11.02 16.94
N ASN A 34 -1.12 11.84 15.88
CA ASN A 34 -2.33 12.14 15.12
C ASN A 34 -2.58 11.14 13.98
N THR A 35 -1.56 10.40 13.53
CA THR A 35 -1.66 9.41 12.45
C THR A 35 -2.67 8.33 12.81
N LYS A 36 -3.64 8.06 11.94
CA LYS A 36 -4.64 7.00 12.16
C LYS A 36 -4.24 5.73 11.42
N THR A 37 -4.59 4.58 11.99
CA THR A 37 -4.28 3.28 11.40
C THR A 37 -5.48 2.72 10.68
N ILE A 38 -5.31 2.31 9.43
CA ILE A 38 -6.29 1.53 8.67
C ILE A 38 -5.76 0.10 8.50
N TYR A 39 -6.55 -0.88 8.89
CA TYR A 39 -6.22 -2.30 8.83
C TYR A 39 -6.66 -2.89 7.48
N LEU A 40 -5.75 -3.63 6.84
CA LEU A 40 -5.99 -4.32 5.58
C LEU A 40 -6.11 -5.82 5.83
N LEU A 41 -7.04 -6.47 5.12
CA LEU A 41 -6.99 -7.92 5.02
C LEU A 41 -5.82 -8.27 4.11
N GLY A 42 -4.80 -8.92 4.68
CA GLY A 42 -3.58 -9.25 3.96
C GLY A 42 -3.77 -10.30 2.85
N GLY A 43 -2.70 -11.00 2.50
CA GLY A 43 -2.67 -12.02 1.46
C GLY A 43 -2.10 -11.50 0.14
N ILE A 44 -2.21 -12.31 -0.92
CA ILE A 44 -1.52 -12.07 -2.21
C ILE A 44 -1.95 -10.74 -2.87
N ALA A 45 -3.17 -10.29 -2.57
CA ALA A 45 -3.72 -9.04 -3.11
C ALA A 45 -3.37 -7.78 -2.28
N SER A 46 -2.76 -7.93 -1.10
CA SER A 46 -2.47 -6.80 -0.20
C SER A 46 -1.16 -6.09 -0.57
N VAL A 47 -0.97 -5.82 -1.86
CA VAL A 47 0.14 -4.99 -2.31
C VAL A 47 -0.23 -3.54 -2.06
N ILE A 48 0.54 -2.87 -1.20
CA ILE A 48 0.52 -1.41 -1.05
C ILE A 48 1.03 -0.78 -2.34
N THR A 49 0.16 -0.07 -3.05
CA THR A 49 0.48 0.59 -4.31
C THR A 49 0.94 2.04 -4.11
N LYS A 50 1.33 2.71 -5.19
CA LYS A 50 1.67 4.14 -5.14
C LYS A 50 0.46 5.00 -4.78
N GLU A 51 -0.72 4.62 -5.22
CA GLU A 51 -1.99 5.26 -4.90
C GLU A 51 -2.31 5.11 -3.42
N ASP A 52 -2.06 3.93 -2.84
CA ASP A 52 -2.21 3.69 -1.40
C ASP A 52 -1.26 4.60 -0.61
N LEU A 53 0.01 4.72 -1.02
CA LEU A 53 0.97 5.64 -0.38
C LEU A 53 0.57 7.11 -0.50
N ALA A 54 0.03 7.51 -1.66
CA ALA A 54 -0.48 8.86 -1.88
C ALA A 54 -1.68 9.16 -0.98
N PHE A 55 -2.63 8.22 -0.86
CA PHE A 55 -3.75 8.28 0.07
C PHE A 55 -3.26 8.42 1.52
N ALA A 56 -2.34 7.55 1.91
CA ALA A 56 -1.77 7.52 3.25
C ALA A 56 -1.13 8.87 3.63
N LYS A 57 -0.33 9.44 2.73
CA LYS A 57 0.26 10.77 2.91
C LYS A 57 -0.79 11.88 2.95
N LYS A 58 -1.75 11.87 2.02
CA LYS A 58 -2.79 12.92 1.89
C LYS A 58 -3.67 13.02 3.13
N TYR A 59 -4.01 11.88 3.74
CA TYR A 59 -4.96 11.82 4.86
C TYR A 59 -4.30 11.54 6.22
N ASN A 60 -2.96 11.55 6.29
CA ASN A 60 -2.17 11.17 7.47
C ASN A 60 -2.61 9.82 8.08
N ILE A 61 -2.67 8.82 7.21
CA ILE A 61 -3.03 7.44 7.54
C ILE A 61 -1.77 6.56 7.45
N GLN A 62 -1.69 5.55 8.30
CA GLN A 62 -0.81 4.41 8.12
C GLN A 62 -1.64 3.15 7.82
N PHE A 63 -1.18 2.32 6.89
CA PHE A 63 -1.77 1.01 6.66
C PHE A 63 -1.10 -0.04 7.52
N HIS A 64 -1.91 -0.85 8.19
CA HIS A 64 -1.46 -2.07 8.85
C HIS A 64 -1.93 -3.27 8.03
N ASP A 65 -1.00 -3.94 7.39
CA ASP A 65 -1.24 -5.16 6.64
C ASP A 65 -0.91 -6.38 7.51
N PHE A 66 -1.87 -7.29 7.68
CA PHE A 66 -1.68 -8.53 8.41
C PHE A 66 -0.84 -9.58 7.64
N GLY A 67 -0.49 -9.32 6.38
CA GLY A 67 0.31 -10.21 5.55
C GLY A 67 -0.40 -11.54 5.31
N CYS A 68 0.32 -12.65 5.37
CA CYS A 68 -0.25 -13.97 5.08
C CYS A 68 -1.13 -14.55 6.20
N ILE A 69 -1.20 -13.91 7.37
CA ILE A 69 -1.90 -14.43 8.54
C ILE A 69 -3.08 -13.51 8.84
N ALA A 70 -4.30 -13.96 8.57
CA ALA A 70 -5.49 -13.18 8.88
C ALA A 70 -5.68 -13.05 10.41
N PRO A 71 -6.18 -11.89 10.89
CA PRO A 71 -6.49 -11.72 12.30
C PRO A 71 -7.68 -12.62 12.70
N THR A 72 -7.70 -13.10 13.94
CA THR A 72 -8.84 -13.87 14.45
C THR A 72 -10.04 -13.00 14.79
N ASN A 73 -9.82 -11.73 15.15
CA ASN A 73 -10.87 -10.82 15.60
C ASN A 73 -11.27 -9.77 14.55
N PHE A 74 -11.78 -10.22 13.39
CA PHE A 74 -12.18 -9.34 12.28
C PHE A 74 -13.06 -8.17 12.71
N LYS A 75 -14.09 -8.43 13.53
CA LYS A 75 -15.08 -7.43 13.94
C LYS A 75 -14.46 -6.26 14.72
N GLU A 76 -13.42 -6.54 15.51
CA GLU A 76 -12.69 -5.49 16.23
C GLU A 76 -11.97 -4.54 15.26
N TYR A 77 -11.27 -5.09 14.25
CA TYR A 77 -10.56 -4.29 13.26
C TYR A 77 -11.51 -3.57 12.30
N GLU A 78 -12.67 -4.16 11.96
CA GLU A 78 -13.73 -3.46 11.23
C GLU A 78 -14.24 -2.25 12.02
N THR A 79 -14.42 -2.42 13.33
CA THR A 79 -14.87 -1.33 14.22
C THR A 79 -13.82 -0.24 14.32
N LYS A 80 -12.54 -0.60 14.43
CA LYS A 80 -11.42 0.36 14.43
C LYS A 80 -11.36 1.16 13.12
N ASN A 81 -11.45 0.47 11.98
CA ASN A 81 -11.50 1.11 10.67
C ASN A 81 -12.72 2.03 10.53
N ALA A 82 -13.91 1.59 10.98
CA ALA A 82 -15.12 2.41 10.97
C ALA A 82 -14.94 3.74 11.69
N MET A 83 -14.28 3.76 12.86
CA MET A 83 -13.98 5.01 13.58
C MET A 83 -13.09 5.95 12.77
N VAL A 84 -12.12 5.40 12.03
CA VAL A 84 -11.25 6.19 11.13
C VAL A 84 -12.06 6.73 9.95
N PHE A 85 -12.98 5.94 9.39
CA PHE A 85 -13.85 6.41 8.30
C PHE A 85 -14.76 7.55 8.74
N GLU A 86 -15.32 7.49 9.95
CA GLU A 86 -16.10 8.62 10.49
C GLU A 86 -15.23 9.86 10.67
N TYR A 87 -14.00 9.69 11.16
CA TYR A 87 -13.03 10.78 11.25
C TYR A 87 -12.72 11.39 9.89
N LEU A 88 -12.49 10.57 8.86
CA LEU A 88 -12.22 11.04 7.51
C LEU A 88 -13.43 11.77 6.90
N ASN A 89 -14.65 11.24 7.10
CA ASN A 89 -15.89 11.91 6.71
C ASN A 89 -16.03 13.29 7.35
N LYS A 90 -15.80 13.37 8.66
CA LYS A 90 -15.90 14.61 9.43
C LYS A 90 -14.86 15.65 9.00
N THR A 91 -13.66 15.20 8.65
CA THR A 91 -12.50 16.08 8.42
C THR A 91 -12.35 16.49 6.96
N PHE A 92 -12.63 15.59 6.03
CA PHE A 92 -12.35 15.75 4.59
C PHE A 92 -13.58 15.58 3.70
N GLY A 93 -14.75 15.34 4.28
CA GLY A 93 -15.97 14.99 3.53
C GLY A 93 -15.91 13.58 2.96
N LYS A 94 -16.62 13.31 1.86
CA LYS A 94 -16.77 11.95 1.31
C LYS A 94 -15.87 11.62 0.11
N LEU A 95 -15.05 12.56 -0.37
CA LEU A 95 -14.23 12.35 -1.58
C LEU A 95 -13.21 11.22 -1.40
N TRP A 96 -12.62 11.09 -0.21
CA TRP A 96 -11.66 10.04 0.12
C TRP A 96 -12.21 8.61 -0.09
N GLN A 97 -13.53 8.42 -0.01
CA GLN A 97 -14.17 7.11 -0.17
C GLN A 97 -13.96 6.52 -1.58
N LYS A 98 -13.70 7.37 -2.58
CA LYS A 98 -13.37 6.93 -3.96
C LYS A 98 -11.88 6.66 -4.16
N GLU A 99 -11.04 7.14 -3.23
CA GLU A 99 -9.58 7.02 -3.29
C GLU A 99 -9.06 5.86 -2.45
N ILE A 100 -9.79 5.49 -1.40
CA ILE A 100 -9.37 4.39 -0.52
C ILE A 100 -9.44 3.05 -1.25
N LYS A 101 -8.47 2.18 -0.94
CA LYS A 101 -8.41 0.83 -1.49
C LYS A 101 -9.63 -0.01 -1.05
N PRO A 102 -10.31 -0.72 -1.97
CA PRO A 102 -11.46 -1.55 -1.65
C PRO A 102 -11.18 -2.71 -0.68
N SER A 103 -9.93 -3.20 -0.61
CA SER A 103 -9.54 -4.33 0.28
C SER A 103 -9.37 -3.92 1.75
N VAL A 104 -9.69 -2.67 2.10
CA VAL A 104 -9.71 -2.24 3.49
C VAL A 104 -10.80 -2.98 4.24
N LEU A 105 -10.40 -3.56 5.38
CA LEU A 105 -11.25 -4.43 6.16
C LEU A 105 -12.48 -3.67 6.68
N GLY A 106 -13.68 -4.15 6.31
CA GLY A 106 -14.96 -3.58 6.71
C GLY A 106 -15.44 -2.36 5.91
N PHE A 107 -14.72 -1.89 4.88
CA PHE A 107 -15.09 -0.66 4.16
C PHE A 107 -16.43 -0.79 3.40
N GLU A 108 -16.60 -1.83 2.58
CA GLU A 108 -17.85 -2.07 1.83
C GLU A 108 -19.06 -2.25 2.76
N LYS A 109 -18.88 -2.99 3.85
CA LYS A 109 -19.92 -3.17 4.87
C LYS A 109 -20.28 -1.85 5.54
N TRP A 110 -19.29 -1.00 5.82
CA TRP A 110 -19.48 0.31 6.42
C TRP A 110 -20.19 1.30 5.50
N LEU A 111 -19.88 1.27 4.20
CA LEU A 111 -20.44 2.15 3.18
C LEU A 111 -21.94 1.90 2.98
N ASN A 112 -22.37 0.64 3.10
CA ASN A 112 -23.74 0.19 2.88
C ASN A 112 -24.59 0.12 4.17
N ARG A 113 -24.14 0.75 5.27
CA ARG A 113 -24.93 0.81 6.51
C ARG A 113 -26.13 1.72 6.29
N LYS A 114 -27.33 1.13 6.27
CA LYS A 114 -28.60 1.85 6.26
C LYS A 114 -28.87 2.49 7.62
#